data_AF-J9GWQ3-F1
#
_entry.id   AF-J9GWQ3-F1
#
_cell.length_a   1.000
_cell.length_b   1.000
_cell.length_c   1.000
_cell.angle_alpha   90.00
_cell.angle_beta   90.00
_cell.angle_gamma   90.00
#
_symmetry.space_group_name_H-M   'P 1'
#
loop_
_entity.id
_entity.type
_entity.pdbx_description
1 polymer ?
#
loop_
_entity_poly.entity_id
_entity_poly.type
_entity_poly.pdbx_seq_one_letter_code
_entity_poly.pdbx_strand_id
1 'polypeptide(L)' 'MFNECTILIRDEMGQLHARRPDRVMISDNEAIVVDFKFGKPRPEYNEQVKQYCHLLQQMKTQPVSGYLWYVYTGKIEKVF' A
#
# COMPACT_ATOMS: atom_id res chain seq x y z
N MET A 1 2.20 -6.68 17.38
CA MET A 1 1.97 -5.22 17.48
C MET A 1 1.92 -4.69 16.05
N PHE A 2 0.78 -4.17 15.58
CA PHE A 2 0.64 -3.67 14.21
C PHE A 2 1.02 -2.18 14.21
N ASN A 3 2.19 -1.84 13.66
CA ASN A 3 2.68 -0.46 13.65
C ASN A 3 2.32 0.21 12.31
N GLU A 4 1.59 1.32 12.37
CA GLU A 4 1.35 2.19 11.22
C GLU A 4 2.66 2.89 10.84
N CYS A 5 3.19 2.61 9.65
CA CYS A 5 4.43 3.20 9.13
C CYS A 5 4.13 4.15 7.98
N THR A 6 4.62 5.39 8.06
CA THR A 6 4.61 6.33 6.94
C THR A 6 5.70 5.92 5.95
N ILE A 7 5.36 5.68 4.69
CA ILE A 7 6.35 5.40 3.64
C ILE A 7 6.84 6.75 3.09
N LEU A 8 8.12 7.03 3.29
CA LEU A 8 8.79 8.19 2.71
C LEU A 8 9.37 7.77 1.36
N ILE A 9 8.82 8.32 0.28
CA ILE A 9 9.29 8.07 -1.09
C ILE A 9 10.13 9.26 -1.50
N ARG A 10 11.39 9.03 -1.87
CA ARG A 10 12.24 10.06 -2.48
C ARG A 10 12.07 9.96 -4.00
N ASP A 11 11.62 11.04 -4.63
CA ASP A 11 11.52 11.09 -6.09
C ASP A 11 12.91 11.26 -6.75
N GLU A 12 12.97 11.11 -8.08
CA GLU A 12 14.21 11.28 -8.86
C GLU A 12 14.77 12.71 -8.80
N MET A 13 13.97 13.68 -8.37
CA MET A 13 14.39 15.07 -8.12
C MET A 13 14.87 15.30 -6.67
N GLY A 14 14.92 14.25 -5.84
CA GLY A 14 15.34 14.32 -4.45
C GLY A 14 14.32 14.89 -3.48
N GLN A 15 13.08 15.17 -3.91
CA GLN A 15 12.00 15.59 -3.02
C GLN A 15 11.42 14.39 -2.27
N LEU A 16 11.16 14.61 -0.98
CA LEU A 16 10.54 13.64 -0.09
C LEU A 16 9.03 13.76 -0.19
N HIS A 17 8.39 12.78 -0.83
CA HIS A 17 6.93 12.62 -0.84
C HIS A 17 6.54 11.65 0.27
N ALA A 18 5.84 12.15 1.28
CA ALA A 18 5.23 11.29 2.29
C ALA A 18 3.96 10.67 1.68
N ARG A 19 3.99 9.37 1.42
CA ARG A 19 2.80 8.61 1.02
C ARG A 19 2.41 7.70 2.16
N ARG A 20 1.24 7.97 2.75
CA ARG A 20 0.63 7.15 3.79
C ARG A 20 -0.40 6.22 3.16
N PRO A 21 -0.08 4.94 2.91
CA PRO A 21 -1.13 3.93 2.88
C PRO A 21 -1.92 3.98 4.19
N ASP A 22 -3.25 3.84 4.12
CA ASP A 22 -4.09 3.95 5.31
C ASP A 22 -3.79 2.87 6.34
N ARG A 23 -3.34 1.69 5.89
CA ARG A 23 -2.93 0.61 6.77
C ARG A 23 -1.83 -0.24 6.13
N VAL A 24 -0.77 -0.46 6.91
CA VAL A 24 0.27 -1.45 6.59
C VAL A 24 0.38 -2.39 7.76
N MET A 25 0.22 -3.68 7.50
CA MET A 25 0.37 -4.75 8.48
C MET A 25 1.61 -5.55 8.09
N ILE A 26 2.60 -5.57 8.97
CA ILE A 26 3.84 -6.33 8.75
C ILE A 26 3.87 -7.42 9.80
N SER A 27 3.95 -8.67 9.34
CA SER A 27 4.20 -9.85 10.15
C SER A 27 5.58 -10.41 9.82
N ASP A 28 6.01 -11.44 10.55
CA ASP A 28 7.30 -12.10 10.28
C ASP A 28 7.33 -12.82 8.92
N ASN A 29 6.14 -13.19 8.41
CA ASN A 29 6.00 -13.98 7.19
C ASN A 29 5.52 -13.19 5.97
N GLU A 30 4.84 -12.04 6.16
CA GLU A 30 4.28 -11.26 5.05
C GLU A 30 4.05 -9.80 5.43
N ALA A 31 4.02 -8.94 4.42
CA ALA A 31 3.57 -7.57 4.54
C ALA A 31 2.28 -7.36 3.73
N ILE A 32 1.30 -6.70 4.34
CA ILE A 32 0.00 -6.44 3.74
C ILE A 32 -0.24 -4.94 3.73
N VAL A 33 -0.48 -4.36 2.56
CA VAL A 33 -0.86 -2.96 2.37
C VAL A 33 -2.35 -2.89 2.06
N VAL A 34 -3.08 -2.05 2.80
CA VAL A 34 -4.52 -1.81 2.58
C VAL A 34 -4.76 -0.31 2.45
N ASP A 35 -5.49 0.08 1.41
CA ASP A 35 -5.88 1.47 1.14
C ASP A 35 -7.42 1.54 1.01
N PHE A 36 -8.04 2.48 1.74
CA PHE A 36 -9.49 2.64 1.77
C PHE A 36 -9.93 3.64 0.70
N LYS A 37 -10.78 3.18 -0.22
CA LYS A 37 -11.37 4.03 -1.25
C LYS A 37 -12.85 4.26 -0.99
N PHE A 38 -13.18 5.53 -0.77
CA PHE A 38 -14.56 6.05 -0.70
C PHE A 38 -15.08 6.42 -2.10
N GLY A 39 -14.30 6.27 -3.16
CA GLY A 39 -14.70 6.60 -4.53
C GLY A 39 -15.10 5.39 -5.37
N LYS A 40 -15.45 5.65 -6.63
CA LYS A 40 -15.50 4.60 -7.66
C LYS A 40 -14.11 3.97 -7.84
N PRO A 41 -14.02 2.67 -8.19
CA PRO A 41 -12.78 2.05 -8.62
C PRO A 41 -12.08 2.86 -9.69
N ARG A 42 -10.78 3.09 -9.52
CA ARG A 42 -9.94 3.72 -10.53
C ARG A 42 -8.64 2.92 -10.72
N PRO A 43 -8.15 2.82 -11.97
CA PRO A 43 -6.88 2.15 -12.24
C PRO A 43 -5.71 2.82 -11.50
N GLU A 44 -5.73 4.15 -11.31
CA GLU A 44 -4.68 4.87 -10.59
C GLU A 44 -4.52 4.40 -9.12
N TYR A 45 -5.60 3.93 -8.49
CA TYR A 45 -5.54 3.39 -7.12
C TYR A 45 -4.79 2.07 -7.07
N ASN A 46 -4.95 1.23 -8.10
CA ASN A 46 -4.22 -0.03 -8.23
C ASN A 46 -2.73 0.24 -8.39
N GLU A 47 -2.36 1.20 -9.25
CA GLU A 47 -0.98 1.57 -9.48
C GLU A 47 -0.30 2.10 -8.21
N GLN A 48 -0.98 2.93 -7.40
CA GLN A 48 -0.43 3.41 -6.13
C GLN A 48 -0.15 2.27 -5.15
N VAL A 49 -1.10 1.35 -4.95
CA VAL A 49 -0.89 0.22 -4.02
C VAL A 49 0.23 -0.69 -4.53
N LYS A 50 0.28 -0.96 -5.83
CA LYS A 50 1.38 -1.72 -6.44
C LYS A 50 2.75 -1.06 -6.22
N GLN A 51 2.85 0.27 -6.34
CA GLN A 51 4.08 1.01 -6.06
C GLN A 51 4.52 0.81 -4.60
N TYR A 52 3.61 0.90 -3.63
CA TYR A 52 3.95 0.65 -2.23
C TYR A 52 4.42 -0.79 -2.00
N CYS A 53 3.72 -1.77 -2.59
CA CYS A 53 4.10 -3.16 -2.45
C CYS A 53 5.49 -3.43 -3.02
N HIS A 54 5.81 -2.85 -4.18
CA HIS A 54 7.12 -3.02 -4.80
C HIS A 54 8.24 -2.38 -3.95
N LEU A 55 8.01 -1.18 -3.41
CA LEU A 55 8.96 -0.54 -2.50
C LEU A 55 9.20 -1.37 -1.23
N LEU A 56 8.13 -1.90 -0.63
CA LEU A 56 8.25 -2.78 0.55
C LEU A 56 8.98 -4.08 0.22
N GLN A 57 8.77 -4.64 -0.96
CA GLN A 57 9.46 -5.84 -1.44
C GLN A 57 10.95 -5.58 -1.73
N GLN A 58 11.33 -4.35 -2.10
CA GLN A 58 12.74 -3.98 -2.22
C GLN A 58 13.43 -3.83 -0.86
N MET A 59 12.69 -3.45 0.18
CA MET A 59 13.23 -3.27 1.53
C MET A 59 13.22 -4.56 2.38
N LYS A 60 12.33 -5.51 2.07
CA LYS A 60 12.16 -6.75 2.83
C LYS A 60 12.11 -7.97 1.91
N THR A 61 12.62 -9.09 2.40
CA THR A 61 12.56 -10.39 1.70
C THR A 61 11.23 -11.12 1.82
N GLN A 62 10.28 -10.57 2.59
CA GLN A 62 8.97 -11.18 2.81
C GLN A 62 8.03 -10.92 1.63
N PRO A 63 7.12 -11.86 1.31
CA PRO A 63 6.05 -11.62 0.35
C PRO A 63 5.20 -10.43 0.77
N VAL A 64 4.86 -9.58 -0.19
CA VAL A 64 4.00 -8.41 0.01
C VAL A 64 2.68 -8.62 -0.73
N SER A 65 1.56 -8.29 -0.11
CA SER A 65 0.23 -8.29 -0.73
C SER A 65 -0.42 -6.91 -0.63
N GLY A 66 -1.11 -6.49 -1.69
CA GLY A 66 -1.78 -5.20 -1.76
C GLY A 66 -3.29 -5.33 -1.93
N TYR A 67 -4.06 -4.57 -1.16
CA TYR A 67 -5.52 -4.59 -1.18
C TYR A 67 -6.11 -3.18 -1.28
N LEU A 68 -7.15 -3.05 -2.10
CA LEU A 68 -8.05 -1.91 -2.13
C LEU A 68 -9.35 -2.29 -1.44
N TRP A 69 -9.76 -1.52 -0.44
CA TRP A 69 -11.06 -1.68 0.19
C TRP A 69 -11.98 -0.53 -0.19
N TYR A 70 -13.01 -0.84 -0.98
CA TYR A 70 -14.09 0.07 -1.32
C TYR A 70 -15.13 0.12 -0.19
N VAL A 71 -15.06 1.17 0.63
CA VAL A 71 -15.85 1.26 1.87
C VAL A 71 -17.36 1.26 1.59
N TYR A 72 -17.81 1.99 0.57
CA TYR A 72 -19.24 2.08 0.25
C TYR A 72 -19.85 0.79 -0.30
N THR A 73 -19.07 -0.04 -0.98
CA THR A 73 -19.54 -1.30 -1.55
C THR A 73 -19.16 -2.50 -0.68
N GLY A 74 -18.33 -2.30 0.35
CA GLY A 74 -17.71 -3.37 1.13
C GLY A 74 -16.77 -4.27 0.31
N LYS A 75 -16.48 -3.93 -0.95
CA LYS A 75 -15.67 -4.76 -1.84
C LYS A 75 -14.19 -4.64 -1.47
N ILE A 76 -13.53 -5.79 -1.33
CA ILE A 76 -12.08 -5.87 -1.19
C ILE A 76 -11.52 -6.43 -2.50
N GLU A 77 -10.51 -5.78 -3.04
CA GLU A 77 -9.86 -6.15 -4.29
C GLU A 77 -8.36 -6.32 -4.05
N LYS A 78 -7.84 -7.53 -4.34
CA LYS A 78 -6.41 -7.81 -4.28
C LYS A 78 -5.77 -7.32 -5.57
N VAL A 79 -4.74 -6.48 -5.46
CA VAL A 79 -4.13 -5.77 -6.59
C VAL A 79 -2.65 -6.07 -6.75
N PHE A 80 -2.04 -6.71 -5.75
CA PHE A 80 -0.65 -7.17 -5.74
C PHE A 80 -0.57 -8.48 -4.97
#